data_AF-A0A2N2IV87-F1
#
_entry.id   AF-A0A2N2IV87-F1
#
_cell.length_a   1.000
_cell.length_b   1.000
_cell.length_c   1.000
_cell.angle_alpha   90.00
_cell.angle_beta   90.00
_cell.angle_gamma   90.00
#
_symmetry.space_group_name_H-M   'P 1'
#
loop_
_entity.id
_entity.type
_entity.pdbx_description
1 polymer ?
#
loop_
_entity_poly.entity_id
_entity_poly.type
_entity_poly.pdbx_seq_one_letter_code
_entity_poly.pdbx_strand_id
1 'polypeptide(L)'
;MFPGGRETGRRAVWTAPLVLFLVACSGEGEPESSMTDAGVDPLVDAPVNDTLADRDVEAVDVLTDRAEDADAADAADSTNSDATDATAEADATAEADATAEADATAEADAEQDAEVDAFDADDADDADDADDADDAANGDAGHDVTEDVAPVCAADEHLCDGDVLARCRDDGTGFDELQTCPPGWCNAAAKQCLVCLPGTLGCADAVSRRVCSVDGLSETEEPCGIDTPFCVGSGVCVACLASQDCPALANECADRACWEGVCEEVPEEPGKPCGDDGVCNGAFVCGECVPGETKCEGGDAWICGALGEWELAAVCPYVCSAGSCTGEGVPGTRDCDGDVPRECLATGYWDAGACTGVTSECFEGICVLPTPPSCQGLSNVCGASAHARCCASAELPGGTYSRSYDGVTYPNPSYVANVGSFWLDEYEVTVGRFRAFVEAGGGTLAMPPQAGAGAHPSIAGSGWQSAWNAQLVASTVALRAALVCSPAFSTWTNQADTNETRPINCLSWFEAFAFC
;
A
#
# COMPACT_ATOMS: atom_id res chain seq x y z
N MET A 1 -37.40 38.60 5.71
CA MET A 1 -36.43 39.23 6.62
C MET A 1 -35.08 38.61 6.34
N PHE A 2 -34.19 39.32 5.63
CA PHE A 2 -32.72 39.24 5.67
C PHE A 2 -32.19 40.31 4.68
N PRO A 3 -31.19 41.13 5.03
CA PRO A 3 -30.77 42.28 4.23
C PRO A 3 -29.55 41.98 3.33
N GLY A 4 -29.28 42.86 2.37
CA GLY A 4 -28.08 42.76 1.53
C GLY A 4 -26.81 43.28 2.20
N GLY A 5 -25.66 42.71 1.82
CA GLY A 5 -24.32 43.22 2.11
C GLY A 5 -23.63 43.71 0.83
N ARG A 6 -22.95 44.86 0.90
CA ARG A 6 -22.07 45.36 -0.16
C ARG A 6 -20.64 44.94 0.15
N GLU A 7 -20.00 44.21 -0.74
CA GLU A 7 -18.55 43.98 -0.65
C GLU A 7 -17.77 45.15 -1.27
N THR A 8 -17.04 45.88 -0.43
CA THR A 8 -16.12 46.93 -0.86
C THR A 8 -14.77 46.33 -1.22
N GLY A 9 -14.58 45.96 -2.48
CA GLY A 9 -13.28 45.54 -3.01
C GLY A 9 -12.26 46.69 -2.98
N ARG A 10 -11.42 46.76 -1.94
CA ARG A 10 -10.26 47.67 -1.91
C ARG A 10 -9.20 47.13 -2.86
N ARG A 11 -9.09 47.73 -4.05
CA ARG A 11 -7.88 47.60 -4.88
C ARG A 11 -6.73 48.29 -4.15
N ALA A 12 -5.77 47.50 -3.66
CA ALA A 12 -4.51 48.02 -3.16
C ALA A 12 -3.68 48.52 -4.34
N VAL A 13 -3.68 49.84 -4.57
CA VAL A 13 -2.82 50.48 -5.56
C VAL A 13 -1.44 50.65 -4.92
N TRP A 14 -0.50 49.78 -5.28
CA TRP A 14 0.91 49.93 -4.91
C TRP A 14 1.58 50.95 -5.84
N THR A 15 1.60 52.22 -5.42
CA THR A 15 2.48 53.22 -6.04
C THR A 15 3.86 53.17 -5.39
N ALA A 16 4.81 52.50 -6.03
CA ALA A 16 6.24 52.64 -5.76
C ALA A 16 6.91 53.28 -6.99
N PRO A 17 7.65 54.39 -6.86
CA PRO A 17 8.37 54.99 -7.97
C PRO A 17 9.67 54.21 -8.22
N LEU A 18 9.60 53.18 -9.06
CA LEU A 18 10.79 52.44 -9.49
C LEU A 18 11.53 53.25 -10.56
N VAL A 19 12.66 53.86 -10.21
CA VAL A 19 13.60 54.40 -11.20
C VAL A 19 14.43 53.22 -11.73
N LEU A 20 13.87 52.53 -12.72
CA LEU A 20 14.48 51.35 -13.32
C LEU A 20 15.65 51.76 -14.24
N PHE A 21 16.88 51.59 -13.77
CA PHE A 21 18.07 51.62 -14.62
C PHE A 21 18.20 50.28 -15.36
N LEU A 22 17.52 50.14 -16.49
CA LEU A 22 17.74 49.05 -17.43
C LEU A 22 19.15 49.16 -18.04
N VAL A 23 20.10 48.39 -17.50
CA VAL A 23 21.31 48.02 -18.26
C VAL A 23 20.92 46.86 -19.19
N ALA A 24 20.26 47.19 -20.29
CA ALA A 24 20.12 46.27 -21.40
C ALA A 24 21.39 46.34 -22.26
N CYS A 25 22.08 45.21 -22.45
CA CYS A 25 23.18 45.08 -23.41
C CYS A 25 22.63 45.01 -24.84
N SER A 26 21.98 46.09 -25.27
CA SER A 26 21.42 46.28 -26.62
C SER A 26 21.52 47.76 -26.97
N GLY A 27 22.51 48.09 -27.79
CA GLY A 27 22.83 49.47 -28.13
C GLY A 27 21.92 50.05 -29.19
N GLU A 28 21.19 51.12 -28.87
CA GLU A 28 20.67 52.09 -29.83
C GLU A 28 21.48 53.40 -29.67
N GLY A 29 22.59 53.52 -30.40
CA GLY A 29 23.43 54.72 -30.43
C GLY A 29 23.28 55.47 -31.76
N GLU A 30 22.43 56.49 -31.82
CA GLU A 30 22.32 57.37 -32.97
C GLU A 30 23.46 58.40 -33.00
N PRO A 31 24.20 58.55 -34.12
CA PRO A 31 25.13 59.67 -34.30
C PRO A 31 24.48 60.80 -35.11
N GLU A 32 24.20 61.93 -34.45
CA GLU A 32 24.02 63.20 -35.17
C GLU A 32 25.36 63.59 -35.83
N SER A 33 25.47 63.47 -37.15
CA SER A 33 26.60 64.02 -37.92
C SER A 33 26.19 64.32 -39.36
N SER A 34 26.42 65.57 -39.77
CA SER A 34 26.00 66.13 -41.05
C SER A 34 26.61 65.44 -42.26
N MET A 35 25.78 65.12 -43.26
CA MET A 35 26.23 64.82 -44.61
C MET A 35 26.99 66.01 -45.22
N THR A 36 28.19 65.76 -45.74
CA THR A 36 28.72 66.46 -46.91
C THR A 36 29.31 65.45 -47.88
N ASP A 37 28.91 65.60 -49.15
CA ASP A 37 29.18 64.73 -50.29
C ASP A 37 30.54 65.04 -50.94
N ALA A 38 31.31 64.00 -51.29
CA ALA A 38 32.19 63.94 -52.48
C ALA A 38 32.92 62.60 -52.61
N GLY A 39 32.85 61.96 -53.80
CA GLY A 39 34.03 61.27 -54.37
C GLY A 39 33.92 59.77 -54.73
N VAL A 40 33.67 59.51 -56.01
CA VAL A 40 34.02 58.26 -56.75
C VAL A 40 35.43 58.47 -57.39
N ASP A 41 36.23 57.50 -57.83
CA ASP A 41 35.94 56.14 -58.34
C ASP A 41 37.07 55.09 -57.98
N PRO A 42 37.66 54.17 -58.79
CA PRO A 42 37.88 52.78 -58.31
C PRO A 42 39.30 52.13 -58.50
N LEU A 43 39.37 50.79 -58.31
CA LEU A 43 40.44 49.80 -58.62
C LEU A 43 41.55 49.64 -57.55
N VAL A 44 42.18 48.47 -57.33
CA VAL A 44 42.50 47.33 -58.23
C VAL A 44 42.48 45.95 -57.52
N ASP A 45 42.45 44.87 -58.31
CA ASP A 45 42.44 43.44 -57.93
C ASP A 45 43.67 42.89 -57.16
N ALA A 46 43.41 41.86 -56.32
CA ALA A 46 44.06 40.51 -56.22
C ALA A 46 45.61 40.36 -56.12
N PRO A 47 46.18 39.20 -55.67
CA PRO A 47 45.53 37.89 -55.49
C PRO A 47 45.85 37.10 -54.19
N VAL A 48 45.12 35.99 -54.07
CA VAL A 48 45.39 34.82 -53.21
C VAL A 48 46.78 34.23 -53.51
N ASN A 49 47.47 33.70 -52.49
CA ASN A 49 48.32 32.53 -52.69
C ASN A 49 48.17 31.51 -51.56
N ASP A 50 48.21 30.25 -51.96
CA ASP A 50 47.98 29.05 -51.16
C ASP A 50 49.32 28.48 -50.63
N THR A 51 49.32 27.86 -49.45
CA THR A 51 50.34 26.85 -49.10
C THR A 51 49.90 26.00 -47.90
N LEU A 52 49.40 24.81 -48.21
CA LEU A 52 49.27 23.70 -47.26
C LEU A 52 50.64 23.26 -46.72
N ALA A 53 50.68 22.88 -45.45
CA ALA A 53 51.67 21.96 -44.91
C ALA A 53 51.05 21.17 -43.74
N ASP A 54 50.77 19.89 -43.98
CA ASP A 54 50.53 18.93 -42.90
C ASP A 54 51.71 18.89 -41.92
N ARG A 55 51.46 18.51 -40.66
CA ARG A 55 52.14 17.34 -40.08
C ARG A 55 51.58 16.85 -38.74
N ASP A 56 51.25 15.55 -38.78
CA ASP A 56 51.56 14.50 -37.80
C ASP A 56 51.16 14.67 -36.32
N VAL A 57 50.17 13.84 -35.96
CA VAL A 57 49.83 13.42 -34.59
C VAL A 57 50.88 12.44 -34.07
N GLU A 58 51.34 12.60 -32.84
CA GLU A 58 51.78 11.46 -32.01
C GLU A 58 51.07 11.47 -30.66
N ALA A 59 50.41 10.36 -30.36
CA ALA A 59 49.92 10.04 -29.02
C ALA A 59 50.98 9.21 -28.30
N VAL A 60 51.19 9.48 -27.00
CA VAL A 60 51.93 8.59 -26.11
C VAL A 60 51.02 8.24 -24.93
N ASP A 61 50.50 7.02 -24.99
CA ASP A 61 49.88 6.31 -23.87
C ASP A 61 51.00 5.65 -23.02
N VAL A 62 50.74 5.39 -21.73
CA VAL A 62 51.29 4.28 -20.90
C VAL A 62 51.01 4.48 -19.40
N LEU A 63 50.03 3.70 -18.94
CA LEU A 63 49.97 2.86 -17.72
C LEU A 63 50.01 3.48 -16.30
N THR A 64 48.87 3.23 -15.63
CA THR A 64 48.68 2.68 -14.27
C THR A 64 49.89 2.19 -13.47
N ASP A 65 49.85 2.43 -12.15
CA ASP A 65 50.15 1.40 -11.14
C ASP A 65 49.32 1.61 -9.85
N ARG A 66 49.33 0.62 -8.94
CA ARG A 66 48.45 0.49 -7.75
C ARG A 66 49.27 0.09 -6.50
N ALA A 67 48.66 0.10 -5.30
CA ALA A 67 49.21 -0.27 -3.97
C ALA A 67 49.98 0.88 -3.25
N GLU A 68 50.04 1.01 -1.92
CA GLU A 68 49.52 0.19 -0.79
C GLU A 68 49.42 1.04 0.52
N ASP A 69 48.94 0.45 1.63
CA ASP A 69 48.58 1.09 2.92
C ASP A 69 49.72 1.73 3.75
N ALA A 70 49.37 2.65 4.66
CA ALA A 70 50.02 2.81 5.99
C ALA A 70 49.21 3.69 6.99
N ASP A 71 49.18 3.26 8.26
CA ASP A 71 48.60 3.96 9.42
C ASP A 71 49.21 5.33 9.75
N ALA A 72 48.41 6.19 10.41
CA ALA A 72 48.90 7.09 11.45
C ALA A 72 47.79 7.44 12.45
N ALA A 73 48.00 7.09 13.73
CA ALA A 73 47.16 7.49 14.86
C ALA A 73 47.93 8.37 15.86
N ASP A 74 47.14 9.13 16.62
CA ASP A 74 47.37 9.56 18.01
C ASP A 74 47.90 10.99 18.33
N ALA A 75 47.35 11.51 19.43
CA ALA A 75 47.79 12.62 20.30
C ALA A 75 47.94 14.06 19.74
N ALA A 76 47.53 15.14 20.45
CA ALA A 76 46.78 15.25 21.71
C ALA A 76 46.17 16.67 21.92
N ASP A 77 45.07 16.71 22.68
CA ASP A 77 44.80 17.57 23.85
C ASP A 77 45.05 19.11 23.83
N SER A 78 43.96 19.87 24.03
CA SER A 78 43.96 20.90 25.09
C SER A 78 42.54 21.19 25.62
N THR A 79 42.30 20.83 26.88
CA THR A 79 41.13 21.15 27.72
C THR A 79 40.71 22.63 27.77
N ASN A 80 39.40 22.94 27.93
CA ASN A 80 38.92 23.61 29.16
C ASN A 80 37.39 23.48 29.40
N SER A 81 37.05 23.50 30.69
CA SER A 81 35.79 23.52 31.44
C SER A 81 34.69 24.51 30.94
N ASP A 82 33.40 24.43 31.35
CA ASP A 82 32.89 24.32 32.75
C ASP A 82 31.43 23.80 32.89
N ALA A 83 31.05 23.56 34.17
CA ALA A 83 29.74 23.16 34.74
C ALA A 83 29.36 21.66 34.61
N THR A 84 29.33 20.79 35.65
CA THR A 84 28.78 20.84 37.04
C THR A 84 27.24 21.03 37.06
N ASP A 85 26.40 20.27 37.75
CA ASP A 85 26.54 19.19 38.76
C ASP A 85 25.17 18.44 38.84
N ALA A 86 24.98 17.54 39.82
CA ALA A 86 23.74 16.86 40.24
C ALA A 86 23.49 15.43 39.70
N THR A 87 24.32 14.52 40.18
CA THR A 87 23.92 13.30 40.94
C THR A 87 22.81 12.38 40.42
N ALA A 88 23.18 11.10 40.27
CA ALA A 88 22.27 9.97 40.12
C ALA A 88 21.44 9.68 41.38
N GLU A 89 20.29 9.02 41.19
CA GLU A 89 19.89 7.91 42.04
C GLU A 89 19.57 6.69 41.15
N ALA A 90 20.00 5.52 41.61
CA ALA A 90 19.55 4.25 41.09
C ALA A 90 18.66 3.64 42.17
N ASP A 91 17.53 3.07 41.79
CA ASP A 91 16.87 2.06 42.61
C ASP A 91 16.29 0.96 41.74
N ALA A 92 16.28 -0.25 42.28
CA ALA A 92 15.85 -1.46 41.61
C ALA A 92 14.78 -2.15 42.45
N THR A 93 13.65 -2.46 41.83
CA THR A 93 12.71 -3.46 42.37
C THR A 93 12.11 -4.25 41.21
N ALA A 94 12.10 -5.57 41.40
CA ALA A 94 11.49 -6.51 40.48
C ALA A 94 10.54 -7.40 41.28
N GLU A 95 9.27 -7.45 40.87
CA GLU A 95 8.33 -8.57 41.01
C GLU A 95 7.48 -8.51 39.72
N ALA A 96 7.43 -9.51 38.83
CA ALA A 96 7.00 -10.89 39.00
C ALA A 96 5.49 -11.02 39.26
N ASP A 97 4.72 -11.22 38.18
CA ASP A 97 3.58 -12.12 38.22
C ASP A 97 3.42 -12.83 36.86
N ALA A 98 3.10 -14.12 36.90
CA ALA A 98 2.92 -14.98 35.73
C ALA A 98 2.06 -16.20 36.12
N THR A 99 0.88 -16.30 35.50
CA THR A 99 -0.01 -17.48 35.46
C THR A 99 -0.60 -17.50 34.04
N ALA A 100 -0.33 -18.52 33.20
CA ALA A 100 -1.02 -19.83 33.10
C ALA A 100 -2.44 -19.68 32.50
N GLU A 101 -2.97 -20.52 31.59
CA GLU A 101 -2.55 -21.81 30.96
C GLU A 101 -2.65 -21.66 29.41
N ALA A 102 -2.47 -22.60 28.48
CA ALA A 102 -2.19 -24.06 28.44
C ALA A 102 -1.23 -24.34 27.22
N ASP A 103 -0.37 -25.36 27.21
CA ASP A 103 -0.54 -26.78 26.81
C ASP A 103 -0.98 -27.06 25.35
N ALA A 104 -0.12 -27.78 24.61
CA ALA A 104 -0.33 -28.27 23.25
C ALA A 104 0.76 -29.31 22.88
N THR A 105 0.65 -30.53 23.42
CA THR A 105 1.35 -31.69 22.86
C THR A 105 0.72 -32.09 21.52
N ALA A 106 1.56 -32.35 20.52
CA ALA A 106 1.11 -32.80 19.22
C ALA A 106 0.78 -34.30 19.23
N GLU A 107 -0.43 -34.65 18.80
CA GLU A 107 -0.73 -35.94 18.16
C GLU A 107 -1.36 -35.66 16.80
N ALA A 108 -1.00 -36.47 15.81
CA ALA A 108 -1.42 -36.32 14.43
C ALA A 108 -1.93 -37.66 13.93
N ASP A 109 -3.24 -37.83 13.90
CA ASP A 109 -3.88 -39.00 13.31
C ASP A 109 -4.03 -38.83 11.80
N ALA A 110 -3.54 -39.84 11.09
CA ALA A 110 -3.77 -40.03 9.67
C ALA A 110 -3.69 -41.53 9.37
N GLU A 111 -4.83 -42.20 9.22
CA GLU A 111 -4.91 -43.54 8.65
C GLU A 111 -5.90 -43.60 7.47
N GLN A 112 -5.60 -44.51 6.55
CA GLN A 112 -6.31 -44.74 5.31
C GLN A 112 -7.08 -46.06 5.33
N ASP A 113 -8.05 -46.13 4.42
CA ASP A 113 -8.97 -47.23 4.10
C ASP A 113 -8.49 -48.70 4.24
N ALA A 114 -9.41 -49.50 4.80
CA ALA A 114 -9.90 -50.81 4.33
C ALA A 114 -8.95 -52.03 4.15
N GLU A 115 -9.33 -53.16 4.77
CA GLU A 115 -9.84 -54.34 4.03
C GLU A 115 -10.64 -55.32 4.93
N VAL A 116 -11.06 -56.47 4.39
CA VAL A 116 -12.24 -57.27 4.80
C VAL A 116 -11.87 -58.64 5.39
N ASP A 117 -12.66 -59.18 6.34
CA ASP A 117 -13.29 -60.53 6.30
C ASP A 117 -13.59 -61.19 7.67
N ALA A 118 -14.87 -61.57 7.81
CA ALA A 118 -15.40 -62.86 8.31
C ALA A 118 -15.30 -63.34 9.79
N PHE A 119 -16.51 -63.59 10.32
CA PHE A 119 -16.99 -64.83 10.98
C PHE A 119 -16.97 -65.02 12.52
N ASP A 120 -18.10 -65.59 12.98
CA ASP A 120 -18.48 -66.25 14.25
C ASP A 120 -18.47 -65.52 15.61
N ALA A 121 -19.68 -65.49 16.21
CA ALA A 121 -20.05 -65.97 17.56
C ALA A 121 -19.32 -65.40 18.81
N ASP A 122 -19.99 -64.99 19.89
CA ASP A 122 -21.12 -65.63 20.58
C ASP A 122 -22.01 -64.60 21.34
N ASP A 123 -23.29 -64.93 21.49
CA ASP A 123 -24.25 -64.28 22.41
C ASP A 123 -24.10 -64.81 23.85
N ALA A 124 -24.61 -64.01 24.81
CA ALA A 124 -25.37 -64.41 26.01
C ALA A 124 -24.93 -63.72 27.33
N ASP A 125 -25.52 -62.54 27.56
CA ASP A 125 -26.43 -62.21 28.67
C ASP A 125 -26.10 -62.46 30.16
N ASP A 126 -26.61 -61.50 30.93
CA ASP A 126 -26.52 -61.27 32.37
C ASP A 126 -27.55 -62.01 33.24
N ALA A 127 -27.34 -61.88 34.56
CA ALA A 127 -28.35 -61.76 35.63
C ALA A 127 -29.07 -63.00 36.21
N ASP A 128 -28.64 -63.29 37.45
CA ASP A 128 -29.42 -63.19 38.71
C ASP A 128 -30.53 -64.20 39.09
N ASP A 129 -30.43 -64.61 40.38
CA ASP A 129 -31.47 -64.89 41.39
C ASP A 129 -32.65 -65.84 41.08
N ALA A 130 -33.21 -66.58 42.02
CA ALA A 130 -32.82 -67.11 43.33
C ALA A 130 -33.98 -68.06 43.76
N ASP A 131 -33.75 -69.07 44.60
CA ASP A 131 -34.60 -69.40 45.76
C ASP A 131 -34.27 -70.76 46.42
N ASP A 132 -34.71 -70.88 47.66
CA ASP A 132 -34.35 -71.87 48.69
C ASP A 132 -35.08 -73.23 48.61
N ALA A 133 -34.59 -74.13 49.48
CA ALA A 133 -35.31 -75.21 50.18
C ALA A 133 -35.26 -76.65 49.62
N ASP A 134 -34.46 -77.46 50.33
CA ASP A 134 -34.81 -78.76 50.93
C ASP A 134 -35.98 -79.57 50.33
N ASP A 135 -35.71 -80.82 49.91
CA ASP A 135 -36.26 -81.96 50.67
C ASP A 135 -35.52 -83.30 50.49
N ALA A 136 -35.95 -84.28 51.28
CA ALA A 136 -35.22 -85.46 51.73
C ALA A 136 -35.01 -86.59 50.72
N ALA A 137 -34.04 -87.45 51.08
CA ALA A 137 -33.71 -88.67 50.38
C ALA A 137 -34.77 -89.78 50.52
N ASN A 138 -35.11 -90.35 49.37
CA ASN A 138 -35.22 -91.79 49.09
C ASN A 138 -36.17 -92.65 49.97
N GLY A 139 -37.33 -92.99 49.41
CA GLY A 139 -38.25 -94.01 49.92
C GLY A 139 -38.90 -94.81 48.80
N ASP A 140 -38.22 -95.84 48.28
CA ASP A 140 -38.77 -96.78 47.29
C ASP A 140 -39.64 -97.86 47.97
N ALA A 141 -40.87 -97.99 47.47
CA ALA A 141 -41.74 -99.14 47.69
C ALA A 141 -42.52 -99.39 46.39
N GLY A 142 -41.87 -100.00 45.40
CA GLY A 142 -42.45 -100.17 44.07
C GLY A 142 -43.64 -101.13 43.99
N HIS A 143 -44.39 -101.04 42.88
CA HIS A 143 -44.99 -102.21 42.23
C HIS A 143 -45.36 -101.94 40.76
N ASP A 144 -45.31 -103.03 40.01
CA ASP A 144 -45.94 -103.29 38.70
C ASP A 144 -45.31 -102.73 37.43
N VAL A 145 -45.37 -103.56 36.39
CA VAL A 145 -44.79 -103.34 35.06
C VAL A 145 -45.90 -103.52 34.04
N THR A 146 -46.66 -102.46 33.81
CA THR A 146 -47.39 -102.24 32.56
C THR A 146 -46.51 -101.43 31.62
N GLU A 147 -46.45 -101.81 30.34
CA GLU A 147 -45.81 -101.01 29.29
C GLU A 147 -46.67 -99.77 28.99
N ASP A 148 -46.71 -98.83 29.92
CA ASP A 148 -47.05 -97.44 29.60
C ASP A 148 -45.89 -96.90 28.76
N VAL A 149 -46.06 -96.95 27.44
CA VAL A 149 -45.26 -96.15 26.52
C VAL A 149 -45.48 -94.70 26.94
N ALA A 150 -44.47 -94.10 27.57
CA ALA A 150 -44.54 -92.71 27.99
C ALA A 150 -44.98 -91.86 26.78
N PRO A 151 -46.00 -91.00 26.94
CA PRO A 151 -46.52 -90.22 25.83
C PRO A 151 -45.38 -89.38 25.24
N VAL A 152 -45.29 -89.34 23.91
CA VAL A 152 -44.18 -88.72 23.18
C VAL A 152 -44.14 -87.20 23.41
N CYS A 153 -45.29 -86.63 23.78
CA CYS A 153 -45.51 -85.24 24.11
C CYS A 153 -46.67 -85.11 25.12
N ALA A 154 -46.72 -84.02 25.87
CA ALA A 154 -47.80 -83.70 26.79
C ALA A 154 -49.06 -83.19 26.06
N ALA A 155 -50.23 -83.39 26.67
CA ALA A 155 -51.48 -82.91 26.11
C ALA A 155 -51.46 -81.37 25.96
N ASP A 156 -51.83 -80.89 24.77
CA ASP A 156 -51.75 -79.46 24.37
C ASP A 156 -50.32 -78.87 24.30
N GLU A 157 -49.29 -79.71 24.34
CA GLU A 157 -47.92 -79.31 23.99
C GLU A 157 -47.85 -78.93 22.50
N HIS A 158 -47.12 -77.87 22.21
CA HIS A 158 -46.82 -77.40 20.87
C HIS A 158 -45.31 -77.45 20.65
N LEU A 159 -44.90 -77.78 19.44
CA LEU A 159 -43.49 -77.84 19.03
C LEU A 159 -43.35 -77.17 17.66
N CYS A 160 -42.18 -76.59 17.41
CA CYS A 160 -41.79 -76.09 16.10
C CYS A 160 -40.85 -77.09 15.43
N ASP A 161 -41.30 -77.70 14.32
CA ASP A 161 -40.44 -78.46 13.43
C ASP A 161 -40.02 -77.54 12.27
N GLY A 162 -38.89 -76.85 12.47
CA GLY A 162 -38.52 -75.68 11.67
C GLY A 162 -39.63 -74.62 11.72
N ASP A 163 -40.21 -74.31 10.57
CA ASP A 163 -41.27 -73.31 10.43
C ASP A 163 -42.68 -73.90 10.62
N VAL A 164 -42.83 -75.21 10.82
CA VAL A 164 -44.13 -75.84 11.01
C VAL A 164 -44.46 -75.90 12.50
N LEU A 165 -45.50 -75.18 12.91
CA LEU A 165 -46.08 -75.33 14.23
C LEU A 165 -46.93 -76.60 14.25
N ALA A 166 -46.59 -77.51 15.14
CA ALA A 166 -47.30 -78.76 15.35
C ALA A 166 -47.80 -78.88 16.80
N ARG A 167 -48.92 -79.59 17.01
CA ARG A 167 -49.55 -79.81 18.31
C ARG A 167 -49.62 -81.29 18.62
N CYS A 168 -49.35 -81.66 19.88
CA CYS A 168 -49.43 -83.04 20.33
C CYS A 168 -50.85 -83.60 20.10
N ARG A 169 -50.94 -84.80 19.53
CA ARG A 169 -52.21 -85.51 19.36
C ARG A 169 -52.85 -85.82 20.72
N ASP A 170 -54.18 -85.89 20.74
CA ASP A 170 -54.95 -86.23 21.94
C ASP A 170 -54.62 -87.64 22.50
N ASP A 171 -53.97 -88.51 21.70
CA ASP A 171 -53.50 -89.84 22.10
C ASP A 171 -52.02 -89.90 22.56
N GLY A 172 -51.30 -88.77 22.53
CA GLY A 172 -49.89 -88.67 22.93
C GLY A 172 -48.90 -89.39 22.01
N THR A 173 -49.31 -89.85 20.82
CA THR A 173 -48.46 -90.68 19.93
C THR A 173 -47.55 -89.88 18.99
N GLY A 174 -47.61 -88.55 19.04
CA GLY A 174 -46.82 -87.64 18.22
C GLY A 174 -47.53 -86.32 17.97
N PHE A 175 -46.98 -85.50 17.08
CA PHE A 175 -47.54 -84.19 16.72
C PHE A 175 -48.30 -84.23 15.38
N ASP A 176 -49.36 -83.43 15.28
CA ASP A 176 -50.02 -83.09 14.02
C ASP A 176 -49.69 -81.63 13.64
N GLU A 177 -49.38 -81.41 12.36
CA GLU A 177 -49.10 -80.08 11.81
C GLU A 177 -50.35 -79.18 11.90
N LEU A 178 -50.25 -78.05 12.60
CA LEU A 178 -51.33 -77.05 12.66
C LEU A 178 -51.23 -76.04 11.50
N GLN A 179 -50.04 -75.48 11.30
CA GLN A 179 -49.79 -74.42 10.33
C GLN A 179 -48.29 -74.29 10.01
N THR A 180 -48.00 -73.94 8.76
CA THR A 180 -46.65 -73.51 8.34
C THR A 180 -46.52 -72.00 8.52
N CYS A 181 -45.59 -71.57 9.34
CA CYS A 181 -45.24 -70.18 9.58
C CYS A 181 -44.28 -69.63 8.50
N PRO A 182 -44.06 -68.31 8.44
CA PRO A 182 -42.91 -67.76 7.73
C PRO A 182 -41.57 -68.26 8.31
N PRO A 183 -40.46 -68.22 7.54
CA PRO A 183 -39.14 -68.66 7.99
C PRO A 183 -38.68 -67.99 9.30
N GLY A 184 -38.45 -68.81 10.33
CA GLY A 184 -38.02 -68.39 11.67
C GLY A 184 -39.15 -67.86 12.57
N TRP A 185 -40.42 -67.97 12.17
CA TRP A 185 -41.56 -67.32 12.86
C TRP A 185 -42.46 -68.30 13.64
N CYS A 186 -42.05 -69.54 13.83
CA CYS A 186 -42.78 -70.48 14.67
C CYS A 186 -42.52 -70.21 16.16
N ASN A 187 -43.57 -70.06 16.97
CA ASN A 187 -43.47 -69.91 18.42
C ASN A 187 -44.35 -70.94 19.15
N ALA A 188 -43.69 -71.99 19.65
CA ALA A 188 -44.32 -73.06 20.43
C ALA A 188 -44.91 -72.57 21.77
N ALA A 189 -44.24 -71.65 22.46
CA ALA A 189 -44.71 -71.11 23.75
C ALA A 189 -45.99 -70.27 23.60
N ALA A 190 -46.09 -69.50 22.51
CA ALA A 190 -47.29 -68.76 22.14
C ALA A 190 -48.41 -69.63 21.51
N LYS A 191 -48.10 -70.88 21.14
CA LYS A 191 -49.01 -71.82 20.45
C LYS A 191 -49.54 -71.30 19.10
N GLN A 192 -48.83 -70.37 18.46
CA GLN A 192 -49.16 -69.80 17.16
C GLN A 192 -47.91 -69.28 16.44
N CYS A 193 -47.99 -69.06 15.13
CA CYS A 193 -46.97 -68.31 14.41
C CYS A 193 -46.90 -66.86 14.94
N LEU A 194 -45.69 -66.30 14.97
CA LEU A 194 -45.46 -64.89 15.23
C LEU A 194 -46.10 -64.02 14.14
N VAL A 195 -46.48 -62.80 14.52
CA VAL A 195 -46.99 -61.75 13.61
C VAL A 195 -45.85 -60.80 13.19
N CYS A 196 -44.82 -60.69 14.02
CA CYS A 196 -43.59 -59.91 13.80
C CYS A 196 -42.48 -60.46 14.72
N LEU A 197 -41.22 -60.07 14.49
CA LEU A 197 -40.12 -60.52 15.36
C LEU A 197 -40.18 -59.77 16.71
N PRO A 198 -40.24 -60.46 17.88
CA PRO A 198 -40.55 -59.83 19.17
C PRO A 198 -39.66 -58.63 19.49
N GLY A 199 -40.27 -57.53 19.94
CA GLY A 199 -39.55 -56.31 20.32
C GLY A 199 -38.91 -55.53 19.15
N THR A 200 -39.00 -55.99 17.89
CA THR A 200 -38.45 -55.24 16.75
C THR A 200 -39.24 -53.97 16.45
N LEU A 201 -38.51 -53.00 15.90
CA LEU A 201 -39.01 -51.76 15.35
C LEU A 201 -38.85 -51.77 13.82
N GLY A 202 -39.78 -51.13 13.12
CA GLY A 202 -39.73 -50.89 11.69
C GLY A 202 -40.49 -49.61 11.34
N CYS A 203 -40.37 -49.10 10.11
CA CYS A 203 -41.20 -47.98 9.67
C CYS A 203 -42.51 -48.47 9.05
N ALA A 204 -43.63 -47.91 9.51
CA ALA A 204 -44.95 -48.22 8.97
C ALA A 204 -45.19 -47.50 7.65
N ASP A 205 -44.85 -46.21 7.67
CA ASP A 205 -44.76 -45.28 6.56
C ASP A 205 -43.62 -44.28 6.87
N ALA A 206 -43.65 -43.08 6.29
CA ALA A 206 -42.61 -42.07 6.49
C ALA A 206 -42.69 -41.30 7.83
N VAL A 207 -43.79 -41.43 8.60
CA VAL A 207 -44.06 -40.64 9.82
C VAL A 207 -44.51 -41.49 11.02
N SER A 208 -44.78 -42.78 10.82
CA SER A 208 -45.14 -43.74 11.87
C SER A 208 -44.15 -44.91 11.91
N ARG A 209 -43.80 -45.35 13.12
CA ARG A 209 -43.08 -46.62 13.36
C ARG A 209 -44.05 -47.75 13.67
N ARG A 210 -43.70 -48.97 13.29
CA ARG A 210 -44.30 -50.20 13.82
C ARG A 210 -43.48 -50.68 14.99
N VAL A 211 -44.19 -51.11 16.03
CA VAL A 211 -43.63 -51.71 17.23
C VAL A 211 -44.20 -53.12 17.35
N CYS A 212 -43.32 -54.11 17.31
CA CYS A 212 -43.70 -55.48 17.62
C CYS A 212 -43.76 -55.69 19.13
N SER A 213 -44.84 -56.28 19.64
CA SER A 213 -44.94 -56.62 21.06
C SER A 213 -43.86 -57.62 21.49
N VAL A 214 -43.53 -57.64 22.78
CA VAL A 214 -42.45 -58.50 23.33
C VAL A 214 -42.76 -60.01 23.26
N ASP A 215 -44.00 -60.39 22.96
CA ASP A 215 -44.41 -61.77 22.66
C ASP A 215 -44.43 -62.08 21.14
N GLY A 216 -44.26 -61.06 20.29
CA GLY A 216 -44.32 -61.13 18.83
C GLY A 216 -45.72 -61.41 18.25
N LEU A 217 -46.77 -61.24 19.04
CA LEU A 217 -48.15 -61.61 18.67
C LEU A 217 -49.01 -60.44 18.20
N SER A 218 -48.52 -59.22 18.35
CA SER A 218 -49.20 -58.01 17.87
C SER A 218 -48.19 -56.99 17.34
N GLU A 219 -48.59 -56.28 16.29
CA GLU A 219 -47.86 -55.15 15.73
C GLU A 219 -48.74 -53.91 15.94
N THR A 220 -48.20 -52.89 16.60
CA THR A 220 -48.87 -51.59 16.81
C THR A 220 -48.17 -50.50 16.03
N GLU A 221 -48.94 -49.61 15.43
CA GLU A 221 -48.41 -48.43 14.75
C GLU A 221 -48.41 -47.23 15.72
N GLU A 222 -47.25 -46.61 15.90
CA GLU A 222 -47.04 -45.42 16.73
C GLU A 222 -46.53 -44.27 15.85
N PRO A 223 -47.14 -43.07 15.90
CA PRO A 223 -46.61 -41.92 15.18
C PRO A 223 -45.27 -41.51 15.80
N CYS A 224 -44.31 -41.12 14.95
CA CYS A 224 -43.08 -40.50 15.42
C CYS A 224 -43.36 -39.14 16.10
N GLY A 225 -42.44 -38.72 16.96
CA GLY A 225 -42.60 -37.52 17.79
C GLY A 225 -42.57 -36.22 16.98
N ILE A 226 -43.11 -35.13 17.55
CA ILE A 226 -43.12 -33.81 16.88
C ILE A 226 -41.70 -33.27 16.62
N ASP A 227 -40.74 -33.65 17.46
CA ASP A 227 -39.32 -33.26 17.36
C ASP A 227 -38.51 -34.24 16.48
N THR A 228 -39.08 -35.40 16.16
CA THR A 228 -38.46 -36.45 15.32
C THR A 228 -39.45 -37.04 14.30
N PRO A 229 -40.12 -36.21 13.47
CA PRO A 229 -41.34 -36.62 12.76
C PRO A 229 -41.15 -37.60 11.60
N PHE A 230 -39.91 -37.95 11.24
CA PHE A 230 -39.62 -38.85 10.11
C PHE A 230 -39.17 -40.23 10.60
N CYS A 231 -39.71 -41.30 10.03
CA CYS A 231 -39.25 -42.66 10.31
C CYS A 231 -38.24 -43.13 9.26
N VAL A 232 -37.09 -43.64 9.69
CA VAL A 232 -36.06 -44.25 8.82
C VAL A 232 -35.62 -45.64 9.30
N GLY A 233 -35.17 -46.46 8.35
CA GLY A 233 -34.58 -47.77 8.60
C GLY A 233 -35.46 -48.69 9.45
N SER A 234 -34.89 -49.25 10.51
CA SER A 234 -35.55 -50.16 11.45
C SER A 234 -36.40 -49.42 12.50
N GLY A 235 -37.27 -48.50 12.07
CA GLY A 235 -38.20 -47.80 12.96
C GLY A 235 -37.60 -46.69 13.82
N VAL A 236 -36.48 -46.10 13.39
CA VAL A 236 -35.84 -44.97 14.08
C VAL A 236 -36.52 -43.67 13.66
N CYS A 237 -37.04 -42.92 14.64
CA CYS A 237 -37.61 -41.61 14.41
C CYS A 237 -36.50 -40.53 14.44
N VAL A 238 -36.39 -39.71 13.40
CA VAL A 238 -35.36 -38.67 13.20
C VAL A 238 -35.98 -37.29 12.94
N ALA A 239 -35.24 -36.23 13.25
CA ALA A 239 -35.70 -34.83 13.14
C ALA A 239 -35.84 -34.35 11.69
N CYS A 240 -35.06 -34.90 10.76
CA CYS A 240 -35.00 -34.46 9.37
C CYS A 240 -34.53 -35.57 8.42
N LEU A 241 -34.79 -35.39 7.12
CA LEU A 241 -34.20 -36.18 6.03
C LEU A 241 -33.36 -35.31 5.09
N ALA A 242 -33.62 -34.00 5.08
CA ALA A 242 -32.83 -32.97 4.41
C ALA A 242 -32.87 -31.66 5.20
N SER A 243 -31.90 -30.76 4.96
CA SER A 243 -31.82 -29.42 5.57
C SER A 243 -33.14 -28.65 5.62
N GLN A 244 -33.96 -28.75 4.57
CA GLN A 244 -35.23 -28.03 4.46
C GLN A 244 -36.30 -28.46 5.46
N ASP A 245 -36.17 -29.66 6.05
CA ASP A 245 -37.09 -30.21 7.03
C ASP A 245 -36.86 -29.61 8.43
N CYS A 246 -35.65 -29.08 8.66
CA CYS A 246 -35.28 -28.47 9.93
C CYS A 246 -35.99 -27.11 10.14
N PRO A 247 -36.27 -26.73 11.40
CA PRO A 247 -36.93 -25.48 11.74
C PRO A 247 -36.27 -24.25 11.12
N ALA A 248 -37.07 -23.21 10.87
CA ALA A 248 -36.53 -21.91 10.47
C ALA A 248 -35.71 -21.32 11.62
N LEU A 249 -34.48 -20.90 11.30
CA LEU A 249 -33.54 -20.31 12.25
C LEU A 249 -33.88 -18.83 12.47
N ALA A 250 -33.54 -18.32 13.66
CA ALA A 250 -33.73 -16.90 14.00
C ALA A 250 -32.53 -16.03 13.60
N ASN A 251 -31.38 -16.65 13.36
CA ASN A 251 -30.17 -16.00 12.87
C ASN A 251 -30.14 -16.07 11.34
N GLU A 252 -29.98 -14.91 10.68
CA GLU A 252 -29.88 -14.81 9.22
C GLU A 252 -28.50 -15.24 8.69
N CYS A 253 -27.50 -15.36 9.57
CA CYS A 253 -26.16 -15.88 9.26
C CYS A 253 -25.94 -17.32 9.69
N ALA A 254 -27.02 -18.08 9.76
CA ALA A 254 -27.01 -19.50 10.00
C ALA A 254 -27.86 -20.22 8.94
N ASP A 255 -27.33 -21.29 8.37
CA ASP A 255 -28.10 -22.25 7.57
C ASP A 255 -28.38 -23.50 8.41
N ARG A 256 -29.39 -24.23 7.98
CA ARG A 256 -29.88 -25.44 8.63
C ARG A 256 -29.28 -26.67 7.96
N ALA A 257 -28.57 -27.47 8.72
CA ALA A 257 -28.06 -28.76 8.28
C ALA A 257 -28.94 -29.89 8.82
N CYS A 258 -29.06 -30.96 8.02
CA CYS A 258 -29.53 -32.25 8.51
C CYS A 258 -28.35 -33.22 8.46
N TRP A 259 -27.80 -33.56 9.62
CA TRP A 259 -26.69 -34.50 9.75
C TRP A 259 -27.17 -35.76 10.50
N GLU A 260 -27.10 -36.92 9.86
CA GLU A 260 -27.51 -38.23 10.42
C GLU A 260 -28.92 -38.25 11.05
N GLY A 261 -29.83 -37.40 10.52
CA GLY A 261 -31.21 -37.28 11.02
C GLY A 261 -31.38 -36.31 12.20
N VAL A 262 -30.32 -35.60 12.59
CA VAL A 262 -30.35 -34.51 13.58
C VAL A 262 -30.32 -33.17 12.85
N CYS A 263 -31.12 -32.21 13.33
CA CYS A 263 -31.06 -30.83 12.84
C CYS A 263 -29.97 -30.05 13.57
N GLU A 264 -29.06 -29.46 12.80
CA GLU A 264 -27.94 -28.66 13.30
C GLU A 264 -27.96 -27.25 12.69
N GLU A 265 -27.45 -26.29 13.46
CA GLU A 265 -27.25 -24.91 13.03
C GLU A 265 -25.80 -24.75 12.58
N VAL A 266 -25.57 -24.46 11.29
CA VAL A 266 -24.24 -24.28 10.69
C VAL A 266 -24.07 -22.84 10.19
N PRO A 267 -22.85 -22.27 10.20
CA PRO A 267 -22.69 -20.89 9.77
C PRO A 267 -22.92 -20.76 8.26
N GLU A 268 -23.62 -19.71 7.84
CA GLU A 268 -23.77 -19.38 6.42
C GLU A 268 -22.42 -19.03 5.76
N GLU A 269 -22.35 -19.14 4.43
CA GLU A 269 -21.13 -18.81 3.70
C GLU A 269 -20.74 -17.33 3.93
N PRO A 270 -19.45 -17.00 4.06
CA PRO A 270 -19.00 -15.62 4.17
C PRO A 270 -19.48 -14.76 2.98
N GLY A 271 -20.02 -13.57 3.27
CA GLY A 271 -20.52 -12.64 2.25
C GLY A 271 -21.99 -12.80 1.84
N LYS A 272 -22.75 -13.73 2.44
CA LYS A 272 -24.22 -13.74 2.29
C LYS A 272 -24.82 -12.47 2.90
N PRO A 273 -25.81 -11.83 2.26
CA PRO A 273 -26.44 -10.63 2.81
C PRO A 273 -27.30 -10.96 4.03
N CYS A 274 -27.28 -10.08 5.04
CA CYS A 274 -28.03 -10.19 6.28
C CYS A 274 -28.43 -8.80 6.81
N GLY A 275 -29.53 -8.71 7.56
CA GLY A 275 -30.08 -7.44 7.99
C GLY A 275 -30.46 -6.53 6.81
N ASP A 276 -30.37 -5.21 7.02
CA ASP A 276 -30.69 -4.22 5.98
C ASP A 276 -29.54 -4.02 4.97
N ASP A 277 -28.27 -3.99 5.43
CA ASP A 277 -27.08 -3.67 4.62
C ASP A 277 -25.83 -4.54 4.99
N GLY A 278 -25.99 -5.58 5.81
CA GLY A 278 -24.87 -6.37 6.35
C GLY A 278 -24.49 -7.61 5.54
N VAL A 279 -23.38 -8.23 5.91
CA VAL A 279 -22.90 -9.51 5.38
C VAL A 279 -22.47 -10.49 6.47
N CYS A 280 -22.69 -11.78 6.24
CA CYS A 280 -22.30 -12.84 7.17
C CYS A 280 -20.80 -13.07 7.18
N ASN A 281 -20.22 -13.23 8.37
CA ASN A 281 -18.77 -13.37 8.57
C ASN A 281 -18.26 -14.82 8.48
N GLY A 282 -19.14 -15.81 8.24
CA GLY A 282 -18.80 -17.25 8.30
C GLY A 282 -18.73 -17.85 9.71
N ALA A 283 -19.10 -17.10 10.74
CA ALA A 283 -19.11 -17.51 12.14
C ALA A 283 -20.35 -16.98 12.88
N PHE A 284 -21.52 -17.11 12.24
CA PHE A 284 -22.85 -16.74 12.77
C PHE A 284 -23.09 -15.24 13.05
N VAL A 285 -22.16 -14.34 12.70
CA VAL A 285 -22.31 -12.89 12.92
C VAL A 285 -22.63 -12.18 11.61
N CYS A 286 -23.63 -11.29 11.65
CA CYS A 286 -23.89 -10.31 10.62
C CYS A 286 -23.08 -9.03 10.90
N GLY A 287 -22.16 -8.67 10.00
CA GLY A 287 -21.28 -7.50 10.11
C GLY A 287 -21.36 -6.55 8.92
N GLU A 288 -20.55 -5.51 8.90
CA GLU A 288 -20.43 -4.54 7.79
C GLU A 288 -19.55 -5.05 6.63
N CYS A 289 -18.75 -6.09 6.85
CA CYS A 289 -17.78 -6.62 5.89
C CYS A 289 -17.43 -8.09 6.15
N VAL A 290 -16.76 -8.73 5.19
CA VAL A 290 -16.26 -10.11 5.35
C VAL A 290 -14.85 -10.09 5.97
N PRO A 291 -14.58 -10.86 7.04
CA PRO A 291 -13.28 -10.86 7.70
C PRO A 291 -12.10 -11.07 6.76
N GLY A 292 -11.06 -10.23 6.90
CA GLY A 292 -9.89 -10.24 6.02
C GLY A 292 -10.04 -9.45 4.72
N GLU A 293 -11.22 -8.94 4.37
CA GLU A 293 -11.34 -7.92 3.32
C GLU A 293 -10.54 -6.67 3.68
N THR A 294 -9.99 -6.00 2.66
CA THR A 294 -9.19 -4.77 2.85
C THR A 294 -9.68 -3.65 1.94
N LYS A 295 -9.69 -2.42 2.46
CA LYS A 295 -10.10 -1.22 1.71
C LYS A 295 -9.19 -0.03 2.01
N CYS A 296 -9.25 0.98 1.15
CA CYS A 296 -8.66 2.28 1.42
C CYS A 296 -9.75 3.29 1.77
N GLU A 297 -9.63 3.94 2.93
CA GLU A 297 -10.57 4.96 3.39
C GLU A 297 -9.84 6.07 4.15
N GLY A 298 -10.16 7.33 3.86
CA GLY A 298 -9.43 8.49 4.38
C GLY A 298 -8.01 8.70 3.83
N GLY A 299 -7.50 7.76 3.04
CA GLY A 299 -6.09 7.68 2.61
C GLY A 299 -5.32 6.54 3.28
N ASP A 300 -5.92 5.91 4.29
CA ASP A 300 -5.33 4.84 5.10
C ASP A 300 -5.86 3.45 4.71
N ALA A 301 -5.14 2.41 5.11
CA ALA A 301 -5.51 1.01 4.89
C ALA A 301 -6.35 0.48 6.06
N TRP A 302 -7.49 -0.12 5.72
CA TRP A 302 -8.44 -0.73 6.65
C TRP A 302 -8.60 -2.21 6.34
N ILE A 303 -8.81 -3.02 7.38
CA ILE A 303 -9.07 -4.45 7.29
C ILE A 303 -10.37 -4.77 8.02
N CYS A 304 -11.12 -5.74 7.53
CA CYS A 304 -12.29 -6.25 8.22
C CYS A 304 -11.85 -7.23 9.33
N GLY A 305 -12.18 -6.91 10.58
CA GLY A 305 -11.92 -7.76 11.75
C GLY A 305 -12.78 -9.03 11.77
N ALA A 306 -12.48 -9.94 12.70
CA ALA A 306 -13.20 -11.22 12.83
C ALA A 306 -14.71 -11.06 13.13
N LEU A 307 -15.10 -9.95 13.75
CA LEU A 307 -16.49 -9.61 14.06
C LEU A 307 -17.25 -9.00 12.86
N GLY A 308 -16.60 -8.81 11.71
CA GLY A 308 -17.19 -8.13 10.56
C GLY A 308 -17.23 -6.60 10.70
N GLU A 309 -16.37 -6.02 11.53
CA GLU A 309 -16.24 -4.57 11.73
C GLU A 309 -14.96 -4.04 11.05
N TRP A 310 -14.98 -2.80 10.55
CA TRP A 310 -13.81 -2.19 9.92
C TRP A 310 -12.80 -1.66 10.95
N GLU A 311 -11.58 -2.21 10.92
CA GLU A 311 -10.46 -1.84 11.77
C GLU A 311 -9.35 -1.14 10.97
N LEU A 312 -8.64 -0.21 11.59
CA LEU A 312 -7.51 0.50 10.96
C LEU A 312 -6.29 -0.44 10.90
N ALA A 313 -5.93 -0.90 9.70
CA ALA A 313 -4.81 -1.80 9.48
C ALA A 313 -3.47 -1.05 9.48
N ALA A 314 -3.39 0.07 8.78
CA ALA A 314 -2.21 0.93 8.74
C ALA A 314 -2.54 2.36 8.30
N VAL A 315 -1.91 3.34 8.97
CA VAL A 315 -1.87 4.72 8.48
C VAL A 315 -0.84 4.79 7.35
N CYS A 316 -1.25 5.24 6.16
CA CYS A 316 -0.38 5.22 4.98
C CYS A 316 0.39 6.55 4.83
N PRO A 317 1.73 6.55 4.83
CA PRO A 317 2.51 7.80 4.68
C PRO A 317 2.36 8.48 3.31
N TYR A 318 1.95 7.72 2.29
CA TYR A 318 1.94 8.14 0.88
C TYR A 318 0.62 7.82 0.19
N VAL A 319 0.44 6.60 -0.31
CA VAL A 319 -0.76 6.18 -1.06
C VAL A 319 -1.30 4.87 -0.47
N CYS A 320 -2.58 4.82 -0.14
CA CYS A 320 -3.27 3.54 0.00
C CYS A 320 -3.78 3.09 -1.37
N SER A 321 -3.46 1.86 -1.76
CA SER A 321 -3.99 1.20 -2.96
C SER A 321 -4.42 -0.22 -2.62
N ALA A 322 -5.63 -0.61 -3.01
CA ALA A 322 -6.20 -1.95 -2.77
C ALA A 322 -6.07 -2.43 -1.30
N GLY A 323 -6.30 -1.53 -0.33
CA GLY A 323 -6.21 -1.84 1.10
C GLY A 323 -4.80 -2.04 1.64
N SER A 324 -3.77 -1.59 0.92
CA SER A 324 -2.37 -1.65 1.35
C SER A 324 -1.65 -0.32 1.10
N CYS A 325 -0.69 0.03 1.97
CA CYS A 325 0.13 1.22 1.78
C CYS A 325 1.23 0.97 0.74
N THR A 326 1.38 1.90 -0.20
CA THR A 326 2.30 1.84 -1.34
C THR A 326 2.96 3.20 -1.59
N GLY A 327 3.97 3.22 -2.47
CA GLY A 327 4.70 4.42 -2.84
C GLY A 327 5.86 4.79 -1.90
N GLU A 328 6.59 5.83 -2.29
CA GLU A 328 7.82 6.35 -1.68
C GLU A 328 7.75 7.88 -1.49
N GLY A 329 6.73 8.55 -2.03
CA GLY A 329 6.56 10.00 -1.96
C GLY A 329 5.09 10.41 -1.98
N VAL A 330 4.81 11.65 -1.57
CA VAL A 330 3.46 12.23 -1.62
C VAL A 330 3.13 12.60 -3.08
N PRO A 331 2.02 12.12 -3.67
CA PRO A 331 1.66 12.44 -5.05
C PRO A 331 1.63 13.93 -5.38
N GLY A 332 2.16 14.30 -6.55
CA GLY A 332 2.29 15.67 -7.02
C GLY A 332 3.46 16.46 -6.42
N THR A 333 4.24 15.88 -5.49
CA THR A 333 5.51 16.50 -5.06
C THR A 333 6.60 16.31 -6.12
N ARG A 334 7.62 17.17 -6.07
CA ARG A 334 8.77 17.14 -6.99
C ARG A 334 10.07 17.23 -6.22
N ASP A 335 11.09 16.53 -6.69
CA ASP A 335 12.44 16.53 -6.11
C ASP A 335 13.53 16.38 -7.19
N CYS A 336 14.79 16.34 -6.74
CA CYS A 336 15.96 16.10 -7.59
C CYS A 336 16.70 14.85 -7.12
N ASP A 337 16.98 13.94 -8.04
CA ASP A 337 17.89 12.82 -7.86
C ASP A 337 19.16 13.08 -8.68
N GLY A 338 20.13 13.74 -8.06
CA GLY A 338 21.22 14.42 -8.79
C GLY A 338 20.65 15.51 -9.70
N ASP A 339 21.05 15.51 -10.98
CA ASP A 339 20.54 16.43 -12.01
C ASP A 339 19.23 15.98 -12.68
N VAL A 340 18.61 14.91 -12.17
CA VAL A 340 17.34 14.38 -12.69
C VAL A 340 16.17 14.96 -11.88
N PRO A 341 15.33 15.84 -12.44
CA PRO A 341 14.08 16.24 -11.79
C PRO A 341 13.09 15.08 -11.80
N ARG A 342 12.39 14.86 -10.69
CA ARG A 342 11.36 13.82 -10.60
C ARG A 342 10.05 14.39 -10.10
N GLU A 343 8.95 13.78 -10.50
CA GLU A 343 7.61 14.06 -9.98
C GLU A 343 7.04 12.77 -9.38
N CYS A 344 6.49 12.85 -8.18
CA CYS A 344 5.81 11.71 -7.57
C CYS A 344 4.43 11.55 -8.21
N LEU A 345 4.21 10.43 -8.89
CA LEU A 345 2.94 10.14 -9.57
C LEU A 345 1.80 9.85 -8.59
N ALA A 346 0.57 9.78 -9.10
CA ALA A 346 -0.61 9.33 -8.35
C ALA A 346 -0.48 7.92 -7.76
N THR A 347 0.48 7.12 -8.23
CA THR A 347 0.83 5.80 -7.67
C THR A 347 1.74 5.87 -6.43
N GLY A 348 2.20 7.06 -6.06
CA GLY A 348 3.16 7.28 -4.98
C GLY A 348 4.62 6.99 -5.36
N TYR A 349 4.91 6.64 -6.61
CA TYR A 349 6.26 6.38 -7.10
C TYR A 349 6.80 7.53 -7.95
N TRP A 350 8.12 7.73 -7.92
CA TRP A 350 8.82 8.77 -8.65
C TRP A 350 8.91 8.46 -10.15
N ASP A 351 8.50 9.40 -11.00
CA ASP A 351 8.77 9.40 -12.43
C ASP A 351 9.90 10.37 -12.76
N ALA A 352 10.85 9.92 -13.58
CA ALA A 352 12.06 10.65 -13.90
C ALA A 352 11.84 11.54 -15.13
N GLY A 353 11.83 12.86 -14.91
CA GLY A 353 11.90 13.84 -15.98
C GLY A 353 13.30 13.89 -16.61
N ALA A 354 13.40 14.49 -17.79
CA ALA A 354 14.67 14.81 -18.42
C ALA A 354 14.74 16.31 -18.66
N CYS A 355 15.82 16.95 -18.21
CA CYS A 355 16.08 18.33 -18.56
C CYS A 355 16.49 18.44 -20.03
N THR A 356 15.65 19.05 -20.85
CA THR A 356 15.89 19.25 -22.28
C THR A 356 16.67 20.54 -22.52
N GLY A 357 17.97 20.53 -22.22
CA GLY A 357 18.89 21.65 -22.40
C GLY A 357 20.35 21.18 -22.39
N VAL A 358 21.25 21.92 -23.05
CA VAL A 358 22.66 21.51 -23.19
C VAL A 358 23.50 21.67 -21.92
N THR A 359 23.00 22.41 -20.93
CA THR A 359 23.58 22.54 -19.59
C THR A 359 22.47 22.95 -18.63
N SER A 360 22.04 22.05 -17.75
CA SER A 360 21.02 22.37 -16.75
C SER A 360 21.15 21.48 -15.52
N GLU A 361 21.25 22.11 -14.35
CA GLU A 361 21.27 21.47 -13.04
C GLU A 361 19.82 21.26 -12.57
N CYS A 362 19.56 20.26 -11.73
CA CYS A 362 18.26 20.16 -11.06
C CYS A 362 18.28 20.95 -9.74
N PHE A 363 17.23 21.75 -9.50
CA PHE A 363 17.00 22.37 -8.21
C PHE A 363 15.50 22.36 -7.86
N GLU A 364 15.14 21.88 -6.67
CA GLU A 364 13.74 21.79 -6.19
C GLU A 364 12.76 21.12 -7.20
N GLY A 365 13.26 20.12 -7.94
CA GLY A 365 12.49 19.38 -8.95
C GLY A 365 12.19 20.14 -10.23
N ILE A 366 12.93 21.22 -10.52
CA ILE A 366 12.91 21.94 -11.79
C ILE A 366 14.32 22.05 -12.39
N CYS A 367 14.38 22.11 -13.72
CA CYS A 367 15.62 22.34 -14.44
C CYS A 367 16.00 23.82 -14.37
N VAL A 368 17.21 24.12 -13.90
CA VAL A 368 17.78 25.47 -13.87
C VAL A 368 19.06 25.54 -14.70
N LEU A 369 19.42 26.73 -15.18
CA LEU A 369 20.73 26.93 -15.82
C LEU A 369 21.87 26.75 -14.78
N PRO A 370 23.08 26.35 -15.21
CA PRO A 370 24.18 26.10 -14.28
C PRO A 370 24.57 27.39 -13.57
N THR A 371 24.96 27.27 -12.30
CA THR A 371 25.34 28.43 -11.50
C THR A 371 26.52 29.19 -12.15
N PRO A 372 26.34 30.45 -12.61
CA PRO A 372 27.39 31.19 -13.32
C PRO A 372 28.64 31.39 -12.44
N PRO A 373 29.85 31.57 -13.01
CA PRO A 373 31.06 31.78 -12.21
C PRO A 373 30.97 32.95 -11.22
N SER A 374 30.24 34.02 -11.56
CA SER A 374 29.97 35.16 -10.68
C SER A 374 29.05 34.84 -9.48
N CYS A 375 28.48 33.63 -9.44
CA CYS A 375 27.48 33.20 -8.47
C CYS A 375 27.98 32.07 -7.55
N GLN A 376 29.15 31.49 -7.85
CA GLN A 376 29.73 30.40 -7.09
C GLN A 376 30.10 30.87 -5.67
N GLY A 377 29.62 30.14 -4.66
CA GLY A 377 29.90 30.46 -3.24
C GLY A 377 29.13 31.64 -2.66
N LEU A 378 28.21 32.28 -3.40
CA LEU A 378 27.34 33.32 -2.84
C LEU A 378 26.21 32.73 -1.99
N SER A 379 25.85 33.43 -0.91
CA SER A 379 24.73 33.07 -0.06
C SER A 379 23.38 33.55 -0.62
N ASN A 380 22.32 32.80 -0.34
CA ASN A 380 20.94 33.10 -0.79
C ASN A 380 20.31 34.15 0.12
N VAL A 381 20.81 35.39 0.08
CA VAL A 381 20.41 36.48 0.99
C VAL A 381 19.86 37.72 0.26
N CYS A 382 19.52 37.58 -1.02
CA CYS A 382 18.94 38.66 -1.81
C CYS A 382 17.41 38.75 -1.63
N GLY A 383 16.85 39.83 -2.17
CA GLY A 383 15.42 40.14 -2.09
C GLY A 383 14.95 40.61 -0.72
N ALA A 384 13.70 41.06 -0.65
CA ALA A 384 13.09 41.55 0.60
C ALA A 384 12.89 40.45 1.65
N SER A 385 12.93 39.17 1.25
CA SER A 385 12.87 38.02 2.13
C SER A 385 14.21 37.65 2.76
N ALA A 386 15.34 38.15 2.23
CA ALA A 386 16.70 37.71 2.59
C ALA A 386 16.95 36.19 2.49
N HIS A 387 16.20 35.52 1.60
CA HIS A 387 16.33 34.08 1.31
C HIS A 387 16.45 33.78 -0.20
N ALA A 388 16.41 34.79 -1.07
CA ALA A 388 16.47 34.59 -2.51
C ALA A 388 17.91 34.42 -3.00
N ARG A 389 18.09 33.61 -4.05
CA ARG A 389 19.34 33.50 -4.80
C ARG A 389 19.68 34.86 -5.41
N CYS A 390 20.85 35.40 -5.12
CA CYS A 390 21.33 36.65 -5.74
C CYS A 390 21.56 36.55 -7.26
N CYS A 391 21.55 35.33 -7.78
CA CYS A 391 21.58 35.01 -9.20
C CYS A 391 20.29 34.31 -9.68
N ALA A 392 19.16 34.59 -9.03
CA ALA A 392 17.87 34.26 -9.61
C ALA A 392 17.69 35.05 -10.91
N SER A 393 17.50 34.33 -12.01
CA SER A 393 17.11 34.87 -13.30
C SER A 393 15.80 34.17 -13.70
N ALA A 394 14.82 34.94 -14.14
CA ALA A 394 13.53 34.43 -14.58
C ALA A 394 13.42 34.47 -16.10
N GLU A 395 12.85 33.45 -16.72
CA GLU A 395 12.43 33.54 -18.12
C GLU A 395 11.26 34.53 -18.22
N LEU A 396 11.46 35.59 -18.99
CA LEU A 396 10.41 36.50 -19.41
C LEU A 396 9.86 36.02 -20.76
N PRO A 397 8.58 35.60 -20.84
CA PRO A 397 7.97 35.19 -22.10
C PRO A 397 7.98 36.30 -23.13
N GLY A 398 8.34 35.97 -24.37
CA GLY A 398 8.31 36.89 -25.49
C GLY A 398 6.90 37.41 -25.78
N GLY A 399 6.81 38.65 -26.26
CA GLY A 399 5.55 39.31 -26.50
C GLY A 399 5.67 40.73 -27.04
N THR A 400 4.53 41.41 -27.06
CA THR A 400 4.37 42.77 -27.59
C THR A 400 4.05 43.74 -26.46
N TYR A 401 4.74 44.89 -26.41
CA TYR A 401 4.51 45.93 -25.41
C TYR A 401 4.58 47.34 -26.03
N SER A 402 4.01 48.33 -25.36
CA SER A 402 4.10 49.74 -25.77
C SER A 402 5.27 50.42 -25.04
N ARG A 403 6.34 50.78 -25.76
CA ARG A 403 7.49 51.51 -25.21
C ARG A 403 7.01 52.84 -24.61
N SER A 404 7.51 53.14 -23.41
CA SER A 404 7.26 54.40 -22.69
C SER A 404 5.79 54.72 -22.43
N TYR A 405 4.88 53.74 -22.40
CA TYR A 405 3.46 53.96 -22.12
C TYR A 405 3.10 53.56 -20.68
N ASP A 406 2.62 54.51 -19.87
CA ASP A 406 2.13 54.29 -18.50
C ASP A 406 0.62 54.54 -18.34
N GLY A 407 -0.05 55.05 -19.38
CA GLY A 407 -1.45 55.44 -19.36
C GLY A 407 -1.79 56.68 -18.51
N VAL A 408 -0.79 57.38 -17.95
CA VAL A 408 -0.95 58.52 -17.04
C VAL A 408 -0.11 59.72 -17.49
N THR A 409 1.22 59.61 -17.44
CA THR A 409 2.18 60.65 -17.85
C THR A 409 2.46 60.60 -19.34
N TYR A 410 2.50 59.39 -19.88
CA TYR A 410 2.79 59.04 -21.26
C TYR A 410 1.64 58.19 -21.84
N PRO A 411 0.54 58.82 -22.27
CA PRO A 411 -0.67 58.13 -22.69
C PRO A 411 -0.68 57.73 -24.18
N ASN A 412 0.47 57.72 -24.88
CA ASN A 412 0.54 57.36 -26.30
C ASN A 412 1.05 55.91 -26.48
N PRO A 413 0.19 54.92 -26.80
CA PRO A 413 0.59 53.53 -26.97
C PRO A 413 1.19 53.21 -28.36
N SER A 414 1.35 54.21 -29.24
CA SER A 414 1.72 53.95 -30.66
C SER A 414 3.13 53.40 -30.85
N TYR A 415 4.00 53.47 -29.85
CA TYR A 415 5.39 52.99 -29.91
C TYR A 415 5.47 51.51 -29.52
N VAL A 416 4.77 50.67 -30.28
CA VAL A 416 4.70 49.22 -30.04
C VAL A 416 6.01 48.53 -30.45
N ALA A 417 6.53 47.68 -29.58
CA ALA A 417 7.73 46.86 -29.81
C ALA A 417 7.46 45.38 -29.47
N ASN A 418 8.21 44.49 -30.11
CA ASN A 418 8.19 43.05 -29.88
C ASN A 418 9.53 42.61 -29.28
N VAL A 419 9.49 41.70 -28.32
CA VAL A 419 10.67 41.08 -27.70
C VAL A 419 10.47 39.56 -27.73
N GLY A 420 11.53 38.80 -28.03
CA GLY A 420 11.49 37.33 -27.90
C GLY A 420 11.50 36.89 -26.43
N SER A 421 11.35 35.60 -26.14
CA SER A 421 11.61 35.11 -24.78
C SER A 421 13.09 35.26 -24.44
N PHE A 422 13.39 35.69 -23.22
CA PHE A 422 14.76 35.83 -22.72
C PHE A 422 14.79 35.69 -21.20
N TRP A 423 15.97 35.40 -20.65
CA TRP A 423 16.18 35.38 -19.20
C TRP A 423 16.59 36.77 -18.71
N LEU A 424 15.97 37.25 -17.64
CA LEU A 424 16.34 38.49 -16.96
C LEU A 424 16.66 38.19 -15.50
N ASP A 425 17.77 38.74 -15.00
CA ASP A 425 18.11 38.70 -13.58
C ASP A 425 17.01 39.40 -12.76
N GLU A 426 16.51 38.71 -11.73
CA GLU A 426 15.49 39.23 -10.81
C GLU A 426 16.05 40.36 -9.94
N TYR A 427 17.37 40.34 -9.71
CA TYR A 427 18.12 41.30 -8.92
C TYR A 427 19.17 42.01 -9.75
N GLU A 428 19.36 43.30 -9.49
CA GLU A 428 20.54 44.04 -9.96
C GLU A 428 21.83 43.29 -9.57
N VAL A 429 22.87 43.35 -10.42
CA VAL A 429 24.16 42.70 -10.14
C VAL A 429 24.68 43.18 -8.80
N THR A 430 24.88 42.27 -7.85
CA THR A 430 25.32 42.65 -6.51
C THR A 430 26.83 42.89 -6.46
N VAL A 431 27.29 43.61 -5.44
CA VAL A 431 28.73 43.79 -5.16
C VAL A 431 29.43 42.43 -5.06
N GLY A 432 28.82 41.42 -4.44
CA GLY A 432 29.38 40.06 -4.34
C GLY A 432 29.50 39.35 -5.69
N ARG A 433 28.49 39.45 -6.56
CA ARG A 433 28.57 38.91 -7.93
C ARG A 433 29.68 39.58 -8.73
N PHE A 434 29.74 40.90 -8.66
CA PHE A 434 30.77 41.67 -9.37
C PHE A 434 32.17 41.44 -8.76
N ARG A 435 32.27 41.15 -7.46
CA ARG A 435 33.54 40.84 -6.80
C ARG A 435 34.16 39.56 -7.33
N ALA A 436 33.39 38.48 -7.45
CA ALA A 436 33.86 37.23 -8.04
C ALA A 436 34.43 37.44 -9.46
N PHE A 437 33.75 38.24 -10.28
CA PHE A 437 34.23 38.64 -11.61
C PHE A 437 35.55 39.46 -11.58
N VAL A 438 35.63 40.48 -10.72
CA VAL A 438 36.84 41.29 -10.53
C VAL A 438 38.01 40.45 -9.99
N GLU A 439 37.73 39.46 -9.15
CA GLU A 439 38.71 38.54 -8.56
C GLU A 439 39.22 37.48 -9.55
N ALA A 440 38.39 37.05 -10.51
CA ALA A 440 38.82 36.30 -11.68
C ALA A 440 39.70 37.13 -12.65
N GLY A 441 39.75 38.46 -12.48
CA GLY A 441 40.52 39.38 -13.33
C GLY A 441 39.71 40.07 -14.43
N GLY A 442 38.41 39.78 -14.52
CA GLY A 442 37.51 40.30 -15.55
C GLY A 442 37.35 41.84 -15.52
N GLY A 443 36.95 42.40 -16.66
CA GLY A 443 36.74 43.85 -16.81
C GLY A 443 38.04 44.65 -16.89
N THR A 444 39.17 44.00 -17.16
CA THR A 444 40.50 44.65 -17.23
C THR A 444 41.14 44.46 -18.60
N LEU A 445 42.08 45.33 -18.97
CA LEU A 445 42.88 45.18 -20.18
C LEU A 445 43.79 43.92 -20.15
N ALA A 446 44.06 43.37 -18.95
CA ALA A 446 44.80 42.12 -18.79
C ALA A 446 43.93 40.87 -19.09
N MET A 447 42.61 40.97 -18.91
CA MET A 447 41.64 39.93 -19.26
C MET A 447 40.36 40.58 -19.83
N PRO A 448 40.42 41.14 -21.05
CA PRO A 448 39.26 41.72 -21.71
C PRO A 448 38.36 40.60 -22.27
N PRO A 449 37.05 40.86 -22.46
CA PRO A 449 36.19 39.94 -23.19
C PRO A 449 36.74 39.65 -24.60
N GLN A 450 36.50 38.43 -25.08
CA GLN A 450 36.86 38.05 -26.44
C GLN A 450 36.02 38.83 -27.46
N ALA A 451 36.55 39.06 -28.67
CA ALA A 451 35.80 39.71 -29.73
C ALA A 451 34.52 38.91 -30.06
N GLY A 452 33.36 39.55 -29.98
CA GLY A 452 32.05 38.91 -30.15
C GLY A 452 31.46 38.26 -28.89
N ALA A 453 32.12 38.31 -27.73
CA ALA A 453 31.52 37.89 -26.45
C ALA A 453 30.24 38.72 -26.16
N GLY A 454 29.23 38.11 -25.52
CA GLY A 454 27.94 38.77 -25.27
C GLY A 454 27.10 39.08 -26.52
N ALA A 455 27.45 38.54 -27.69
CA ALA A 455 26.67 38.79 -28.92
C ALA A 455 25.25 38.18 -28.84
N HIS A 456 24.25 39.00 -29.13
CA HIS A 456 22.88 38.54 -29.32
C HIS A 456 22.78 37.71 -30.61
N PRO A 457 22.26 36.45 -30.57
CA PRO A 457 22.28 35.53 -31.71
C PRO A 457 21.71 36.09 -33.03
N SER A 458 20.68 36.94 -32.94
CA SER A 458 20.00 37.54 -34.10
C SER A 458 20.51 38.91 -34.52
N ILE A 459 21.51 39.49 -33.84
CA ILE A 459 22.03 40.84 -34.14
C ILE A 459 23.54 40.76 -34.40
N ALA A 460 23.93 40.75 -35.67
CA ALA A 460 25.32 40.74 -36.09
C ALA A 460 26.08 41.96 -35.55
N GLY A 461 27.28 41.74 -34.98
CA GLY A 461 28.13 42.82 -34.44
C GLY A 461 27.69 43.39 -33.08
N SER A 462 26.70 42.78 -32.41
CA SER A 462 26.23 43.19 -31.08
C SER A 462 27.18 42.84 -29.92
N GLY A 463 28.06 41.85 -30.12
CA GLY A 463 29.04 41.43 -29.12
C GLY A 463 30.23 42.39 -28.97
N TRP A 464 31.08 42.08 -27.98
CA TRP A 464 32.23 42.89 -27.60
C TRP A 464 33.17 43.22 -28.78
N GLN A 465 33.49 44.50 -28.95
CA GLN A 465 34.41 44.96 -29.99
C GLN A 465 35.79 45.21 -29.39
N SER A 466 36.85 44.64 -29.98
CA SER A 466 38.23 44.76 -29.44
C SER A 466 38.74 46.21 -29.31
N ALA A 467 38.15 47.16 -30.03
CA ALA A 467 38.44 48.59 -29.87
C ALA A 467 38.03 49.12 -28.47
N TRP A 468 37.02 48.51 -27.84
CA TRP A 468 36.56 48.87 -26.49
C TRP A 468 37.53 48.45 -25.39
N ASN A 469 38.52 47.59 -25.68
CA ASN A 469 39.60 47.28 -24.74
C ASN A 469 40.34 48.56 -24.29
N ALA A 470 40.39 49.60 -25.12
CA ALA A 470 40.97 50.91 -24.77
C ALA A 470 40.20 51.68 -23.69
N GLN A 471 38.99 51.24 -23.32
CA GLN A 471 38.17 51.80 -22.24
C GLN A 471 38.33 51.04 -20.91
N LEU A 472 38.97 49.87 -20.93
CA LEU A 472 39.22 49.07 -19.73
C LEU A 472 40.52 49.50 -19.03
N VAL A 473 40.49 49.49 -17.70
CA VAL A 473 41.67 49.78 -16.87
C VAL A 473 42.68 48.63 -16.89
N ALA A 474 43.95 48.95 -16.65
CA ALA A 474 45.07 48.03 -16.89
C ALA A 474 45.06 46.72 -16.08
N SER A 475 44.46 46.70 -14.88
CA SER A 475 44.52 45.55 -13.96
C SER A 475 43.42 45.57 -12.90
N THR A 476 43.24 44.44 -12.20
CA THR A 476 42.30 44.29 -11.08
C THR A 476 42.51 45.36 -9.99
N VAL A 477 43.77 45.73 -9.71
CA VAL A 477 44.08 46.78 -8.71
C VAL A 477 43.58 48.15 -9.17
N ALA A 478 43.71 48.46 -10.46
CA ALA A 478 43.19 49.70 -11.03
C ALA A 478 41.65 49.71 -11.06
N LEU A 479 41.02 48.57 -11.38
CA LEU A 479 39.55 48.42 -11.38
C LEU A 479 38.97 48.60 -9.97
N ARG A 480 39.52 47.89 -8.98
CA ARG A 480 39.17 48.06 -7.57
C ARG A 480 39.27 49.51 -7.09
N ALA A 481 40.25 50.27 -7.56
CA ALA A 481 40.39 51.69 -7.24
C ALA A 481 39.35 52.57 -7.96
N ALA A 482 39.01 52.27 -9.22
CA ALA A 482 38.01 53.01 -9.99
C ALA A 482 36.58 52.83 -9.44
N LEU A 483 36.24 51.63 -8.96
CA LEU A 483 34.93 51.30 -8.38
C LEU A 483 34.62 52.09 -7.09
N VAL A 484 35.62 52.62 -6.40
CA VAL A 484 35.44 53.51 -5.22
C VAL A 484 35.23 54.96 -5.70
N CYS A 485 34.18 55.20 -6.51
CA CYS A 485 33.99 56.51 -7.16
C CYS A 485 33.48 57.62 -6.23
N SER A 486 32.97 57.29 -5.04
CA SER A 486 32.54 58.27 -4.04
C SER A 486 32.58 57.71 -2.61
N PRO A 487 33.24 58.38 -1.65
CA PRO A 487 33.32 57.90 -0.26
C PRO A 487 31.98 57.87 0.48
N ALA A 488 30.92 58.45 -0.08
CA ALA A 488 29.57 58.46 0.50
C ALA A 488 28.54 57.63 -0.28
N PHE A 489 28.85 57.25 -1.54
CA PHE A 489 27.85 56.68 -2.45
C PHE A 489 28.30 55.40 -3.19
N SER A 490 29.59 55.06 -3.24
CA SER A 490 30.00 53.78 -3.86
C SER A 490 29.57 52.61 -2.98
N THR A 491 28.93 51.60 -3.56
CA THR A 491 28.60 50.34 -2.85
C THR A 491 29.79 49.39 -2.80
N TRP A 492 30.73 49.49 -3.76
CA TRP A 492 31.95 48.70 -3.78
C TRP A 492 32.87 49.00 -2.59
N THR A 493 33.42 47.93 -2.02
CA THR A 493 34.42 47.93 -0.94
C THR A 493 35.59 47.02 -1.33
N ASN A 494 36.84 47.42 -1.03
CA ASN A 494 38.03 46.67 -1.48
C ASN A 494 38.24 45.32 -0.77
N GLN A 495 37.58 45.13 0.37
CA GLN A 495 37.41 43.86 1.07
C GLN A 495 35.91 43.59 1.16
N ALA A 496 35.49 42.32 1.12
CA ALA A 496 34.09 41.96 1.27
C ALA A 496 33.56 42.35 2.65
N ASP A 497 32.35 42.92 2.70
CA ASP A 497 31.72 43.39 3.93
C ASP A 497 30.18 43.25 3.88
N THR A 498 29.43 44.12 4.56
CA THR A 498 27.95 44.07 4.53
C THR A 498 27.35 44.63 3.23
N ASN A 499 28.15 45.12 2.29
CA ASN A 499 27.65 45.61 1.00
C ASN A 499 27.54 44.53 -0.09
N GLU A 500 28.01 43.28 0.13
CA GLU A 500 28.00 42.23 -0.91
C GLU A 500 26.61 41.94 -1.53
N THR A 501 25.54 42.26 -0.81
CA THR A 501 24.14 42.08 -1.24
C THR A 501 23.51 43.33 -1.86
N ARG A 502 24.21 44.47 -1.84
CA ARG A 502 23.76 45.71 -2.50
C ARG A 502 24.01 45.65 -4.01
N PRO A 503 23.22 46.37 -4.83
CA PRO A 503 23.56 46.57 -6.23
C PRO A 503 24.94 47.24 -6.36
N ILE A 504 25.74 46.76 -7.30
CA ILE A 504 26.98 47.42 -7.69
C ILE A 504 26.65 48.76 -8.38
N ASN A 505 27.42 49.79 -8.06
CA ASN A 505 27.38 51.07 -8.77
C ASN A 505 28.80 51.52 -9.13
N CYS A 506 28.97 52.77 -9.58
CA CYS A 506 30.23 53.28 -10.12
C CYS A 506 30.75 52.52 -11.37
N LEU A 507 29.91 51.73 -12.05
CA LEU A 507 30.28 51.05 -13.30
C LEU A 507 30.15 51.97 -14.52
N SER A 508 31.11 51.87 -15.43
CA SER A 508 30.93 52.25 -16.83
C SER A 508 30.12 51.20 -17.59
N TRP A 509 29.58 51.58 -18.76
CA TRP A 509 28.91 50.66 -19.67
C TRP A 509 29.85 49.52 -20.12
N PHE A 510 31.14 49.79 -20.29
CA PHE A 510 32.13 48.79 -20.72
C PHE A 510 32.42 47.75 -19.65
N GLU A 511 32.46 48.14 -18.38
CA GLU A 511 32.64 47.21 -17.24
C GLU A 511 31.38 46.37 -17.01
N ALA A 512 30.18 46.97 -17.19
CA ALA A 512 28.91 46.26 -17.11
C ALA A 512 28.74 45.24 -18.25
N PHE A 513 29.03 45.64 -19.51
CA PHE A 513 28.99 44.71 -20.65
C PHE A 513 30.05 43.62 -20.50
N ALA A 514 31.25 43.93 -20.00
CA ALA A 514 32.30 42.92 -19.80
C ALA A 514 31.99 41.88 -18.71
N PHE A 515 31.02 42.16 -17.83
CA PHE A 515 30.49 41.20 -16.84
C PHE A 515 29.43 40.25 -17.43
N CYS A 516 28.73 40.68 -18.49
CA CYS A 516 27.73 39.90 -19.22
C CYS A 516 28.36 38.94 -20.26
#